data_AF-A0A7C4UW21-F1
#
_entry.id   AF-A0A7C4UW21-F1
#
_cell.length_a   1.000
_cell.length_b   1.000
_cell.length_c   1.000
_cell.angle_alpha   90.00
_cell.angle_beta   90.00
_cell.angle_gamma   90.00
#
_symmetry.space_group_name_H-M   'P 1'
#
loop_
_entity.id
_entity.type
_entity.pdbx_description
1 polymer ?
#
loop_
_entity_poly.entity_id
_entity_poly.type
_entity_poly.pdbx_seq_one_letter_code
_entity_poly.pdbx_strand_id
1 'polypeptide(L)'
;MLESNQLERIAQFRKMANDDPDNELGHFSLGKALMDAGEFGEAIASFERTVVLNPQFSKAFQLLGACYMKAGKRDLALDTLRRGYAVALERGDNMPREEMARLLRELGEEPPALAKPESSSAGGGGFHCQRPGCYSGPRAVQLPGPPMNDDLGRQVYEKICAECWKEWLGVGVKVINEMRLDLSEERAQKVYDNYMKEYLGLE
;
A
#
# COMPACT_ATOMS: atom_id res chain seq x y z
N MET A 1 15.55 32.10 -20.66
CA MET A 1 15.84 30.72 -21.12
C MET A 1 15.03 29.66 -20.37
N LEU A 2 14.88 29.73 -19.03
CA LEU A 2 14.12 28.73 -18.26
C LEU A 2 12.62 28.72 -18.58
N GLU A 3 11.98 29.89 -18.68
CA GLU A 3 10.55 30.02 -19.04
C GLU A 3 10.23 29.49 -20.45
N SER A 4 11.13 29.71 -21.42
CA SER A 4 10.98 29.19 -22.78
C SER A 4 10.95 27.66 -22.82
N ASN A 5 11.86 27.01 -22.09
CA ASN A 5 11.92 25.55 -22.01
C ASN A 5 10.70 24.97 -21.27
N GLN A 6 10.18 25.69 -20.28
CA GLN A 6 8.99 25.31 -19.55
C GLN A 6 7.72 25.33 -20.42
N LEU A 7 7.54 26.38 -21.23
CA LEU A 7 6.40 26.49 -22.15
C LEU A 7 6.46 25.44 -23.26
N GLU A 8 7.64 25.16 -23.81
CA GLU A 8 7.83 24.09 -24.80
C GLU A 8 7.46 22.71 -24.22
N ARG A 9 7.86 22.44 -22.98
CA ARG A 9 7.53 21.20 -22.26
C ARG A 9 6.02 21.03 -22.08
N ILE A 10 5.33 22.10 -21.67
CA ILE A 10 3.87 22.09 -21.52
C ILE A 10 3.20 21.83 -22.88
N ALA A 11 3.65 22.50 -23.94
CA ALA A 11 3.09 22.31 -25.28
C ALA A 11 3.26 20.87 -25.78
N GLN A 12 4.43 20.26 -25.54
CA GLN A 12 4.71 18.87 -25.92
C GLN A 12 3.79 17.89 -25.18
N PHE A 13 3.66 18.01 -23.86
CA PHE A 13 2.79 17.12 -23.09
C PHE A 13 1.31 17.37 -23.35
N ARG A 14 0.90 18.61 -23.64
CA ARG A 14 -0.47 18.94 -24.05
C ARG A 14 -0.82 18.27 -25.37
N LYS A 15 0.10 18.30 -26.34
CA LYS A 15 -0.08 17.55 -27.58
C LYS A 15 -0.21 16.06 -27.31
N MET A 16 0.66 15.49 -26.48
CA MET A 16 0.60 14.05 -26.14
C MET A 16 -0.73 13.65 -25.48
N ALA A 17 -1.23 14.45 -24.55
CA ALA A 17 -2.51 14.23 -23.88
C ALA A 17 -3.73 14.41 -24.81
N ASN A 18 -3.59 15.18 -25.90
CA ASN A 18 -4.62 15.35 -26.91
C ASN A 18 -4.59 14.24 -27.97
N ASP A 19 -3.38 13.82 -28.38
CA ASP A 19 -3.17 12.73 -29.34
C ASP A 19 -3.62 11.38 -28.75
N ASP A 20 -3.44 11.20 -27.44
CA ASP A 20 -3.92 10.04 -26.69
C ASP A 20 -4.62 10.46 -25.37
N PRO A 21 -5.95 10.70 -25.40
CA PRO A 21 -6.72 11.15 -24.23
C PRO A 21 -6.85 10.13 -23.10
N ASP A 22 -6.52 8.86 -23.35
CA ASP A 22 -6.62 7.77 -22.37
C ASP A 22 -5.26 7.37 -21.79
N ASN A 23 -4.18 8.02 -22.22
CA ASN A 23 -2.84 7.86 -21.65
C ASN A 23 -2.70 8.65 -20.34
N GLU A 24 -2.78 7.94 -19.22
CA GLU A 24 -2.66 8.51 -17.88
C GLU A 24 -1.29 9.16 -17.64
N LEU A 25 -0.22 8.62 -18.22
CA LEU A 25 1.14 9.19 -18.09
C LEU A 25 1.27 10.51 -18.84
N GLY A 26 0.52 10.68 -19.94
CA GLY A 26 0.45 11.94 -20.67
C GLY A 26 -0.20 13.04 -19.87
N HIS A 27 -1.36 12.76 -19.29
CA HIS A 27 -2.03 13.67 -18.37
C HIS A 27 -1.20 13.95 -17.12
N PHE A 28 -0.54 12.94 -16.55
CA PHE A 28 0.33 13.12 -15.37
C PHE A 28 1.52 14.04 -15.67
N SER A 29 2.19 13.81 -16.80
CA SER A 29 3.37 14.59 -17.21
C SER A 29 3.00 16.04 -17.53
N LEU A 30 1.84 16.25 -18.17
CA LEU A 30 1.28 17.57 -18.40
C LEU A 30 0.97 18.29 -17.07
N GLY A 31 0.26 17.61 -16.17
CA GLY A 31 -0.07 18.15 -14.85
C GLY A 31 1.17 18.57 -14.06
N LYS A 32 2.23 17.74 -14.09
CA LYS A 32 3.51 18.08 -13.45
C LYS A 32 4.16 19.31 -14.08
N ALA A 33 4.21 19.39 -15.41
CA ALA A 33 4.79 20.54 -16.09
C ALA A 33 4.04 21.85 -15.81
N LEU A 34 2.70 21.78 -15.73
CA LEU A 34 1.83 22.91 -15.37
C LEU A 34 2.00 23.31 -13.91
N MET A 35 2.09 22.34 -12.99
CA MET A 35 2.36 22.60 -11.57
C MET A 35 3.71 23.29 -11.37
N ASP A 36 4.75 22.82 -12.06
CA ASP A 36 6.09 23.43 -12.03
C ASP A 36 6.05 24.88 -12.58
N ALA A 37 5.06 25.22 -13.42
CA ALA A 37 4.81 26.57 -13.96
C ALA A 37 3.92 27.44 -13.08
N GLY A 38 3.39 26.91 -11.98
CA GLY A 38 2.43 27.60 -11.12
C GLY A 38 1.01 27.66 -11.68
N GLU A 39 0.75 27.01 -12.82
CA GLU A 39 -0.57 26.92 -13.45
C GLU A 39 -1.42 25.85 -12.77
N PHE A 40 -1.72 26.05 -11.48
CA PHE A 40 -2.38 25.05 -10.64
C PHE A 40 -3.78 24.68 -11.14
N GLY A 41 -4.50 25.60 -11.79
CA GLY A 41 -5.83 25.35 -12.33
C GLY A 41 -5.83 24.31 -13.44
N GLU A 42 -4.95 24.45 -14.43
CA GLU A 42 -4.82 23.46 -15.50
C GLU A 42 -4.16 22.16 -14.99
N ALA A 43 -3.20 22.27 -14.06
CA ALA A 43 -2.57 21.10 -13.45
C ALA A 43 -3.59 20.20 -12.74
N ILE A 44 -4.57 20.79 -12.04
CA ILE A 44 -5.68 20.06 -11.42
C ILE A 44 -6.42 19.23 -12.46
N ALA A 45 -6.85 19.83 -13.58
CA ALA A 45 -7.59 19.11 -14.61
C ALA A 45 -6.82 17.92 -15.18
N SER A 46 -5.51 18.08 -15.41
CA SER A 46 -4.65 16.99 -15.89
C SER A 46 -4.46 15.89 -14.84
N PHE A 47 -4.25 16.23 -13.58
CA PHE A 47 -4.13 15.23 -12.52
C PHE A 47 -5.46 14.53 -12.21
N GLU A 48 -6.60 15.23 -12.31
CA GLU A 48 -7.94 14.63 -12.22
C GLU A 48 -8.15 13.59 -13.31
N ARG A 49 -7.78 13.91 -14.56
CA ARG A 49 -7.85 12.94 -15.64
C ARG A 49 -6.95 11.74 -15.39
N THR A 50 -5.76 11.96 -14.83
CA THR A 50 -4.85 10.88 -14.43
C THR A 50 -5.49 9.93 -13.41
N VAL A 51 -6.11 10.44 -12.35
CA VAL A 51 -6.74 9.59 -11.32
C VAL A 51 -8.03 8.92 -11.79
N VAL A 52 -8.72 9.49 -12.79
CA VAL A 52 -9.87 8.84 -13.44
C VAL A 52 -9.41 7.65 -14.30
N LEU A 53 -8.33 7.83 -15.06
CA LEU A 53 -7.77 6.77 -15.91
C LEU A 53 -7.08 5.68 -15.10
N ASN A 54 -6.37 6.08 -14.03
CA ASN A 54 -5.69 5.17 -13.13
C ASN A 54 -6.00 5.53 -11.66
N PRO A 55 -7.08 4.95 -11.09
CA PRO A 55 -7.46 5.15 -9.69
C PRO A 55 -6.44 4.63 -8.67
N GLN A 56 -5.46 3.86 -9.12
CA GLN A 56 -4.39 3.30 -8.30
C GLN A 56 -3.12 4.17 -8.33
N PHE A 57 -3.12 5.33 -8.99
CA PHE A 57 -1.94 6.16 -9.12
C PHE A 57 -1.72 7.07 -7.90
N SER A 58 -1.18 6.52 -6.81
CA SER A 58 -0.92 7.22 -5.53
C SER A 58 -0.21 8.58 -5.68
N LYS A 59 0.77 8.66 -6.59
CA LYS A 59 1.52 9.91 -6.83
C LYS A 59 0.65 11.00 -7.45
N ALA A 60 -0.30 10.65 -8.31
CA ALA A 60 -1.21 11.60 -8.93
C ALA A 60 -2.14 12.22 -7.88
N PHE A 61 -2.67 11.43 -6.94
CA PHE A 61 -3.45 11.97 -5.81
C PHE A 61 -2.64 12.93 -4.94
N GLN A 62 -1.38 12.58 -4.65
CA GLN A 62 -0.49 13.44 -3.88
C GLN A 62 -0.32 14.82 -4.54
N LEU A 63 -0.02 14.85 -5.85
CA LEU A 63 0.19 16.10 -6.59
C LEU A 63 -1.11 16.87 -6.82
N LEU A 64 -2.22 16.17 -7.05
CA LEU A 64 -3.55 16.79 -7.17
C LEU A 64 -3.95 17.50 -5.86
N GLY A 65 -3.76 16.84 -4.72
CA GLY A 65 -4.00 17.43 -3.40
C GLY A 65 -3.14 18.66 -3.15
N ALA A 66 -1.85 18.61 -3.49
CA ALA A 66 -0.96 19.76 -3.38
C ALA A 66 -1.39 20.93 -4.30
N CYS A 67 -1.82 20.65 -5.53
CA CYS A 67 -2.36 21.67 -6.43
C CYS A 67 -3.65 22.29 -5.88
N TYR A 68 -4.53 21.49 -5.29
CA TYR A 68 -5.74 21.99 -4.64
C TYR A 68 -5.43 22.90 -3.45
N MET A 69 -4.40 22.60 -2.65
CA MET A 69 -3.93 23.49 -1.58
C MET A 69 -3.45 24.83 -2.14
N LYS A 70 -2.63 24.80 -3.20
CA LYS A 70 -2.12 26.02 -3.85
C LYS A 70 -3.22 26.85 -4.52
N ALA A 71 -4.26 26.20 -5.02
CA ALA A 71 -5.44 26.85 -5.58
C ALA A 71 -6.45 27.33 -4.51
N GLY A 72 -6.17 27.17 -3.21
CA GLY A 72 -7.06 27.57 -2.12
C GLY A 72 -8.31 26.69 -1.96
N LYS A 73 -8.40 25.56 -2.67
CA LYS A 73 -9.53 24.63 -2.66
C LYS A 73 -9.34 23.58 -1.56
N ARG A 74 -9.39 24.03 -0.30
CA ARG A 74 -9.07 23.23 0.89
C ARG A 74 -9.88 21.94 1.00
N ASP A 75 -11.19 21.99 0.83
CA ASP A 75 -12.05 20.81 1.01
C ASP A 75 -11.75 19.72 -0.02
N LEU A 76 -11.52 20.11 -1.27
CA LEU A 76 -11.12 19.20 -2.35
C LEU A 76 -9.72 18.62 -2.13
N ALA A 77 -8.79 19.41 -1.58
CA ALA A 77 -7.48 18.91 -1.18
C ALA A 77 -7.61 17.82 -0.11
N LEU A 78 -8.40 18.06 0.94
CA LEU A 78 -8.62 17.10 2.01
C LEU A 78 -9.21 15.78 1.48
N ASP A 79 -10.28 15.85 0.69
CA ASP A 79 -10.91 14.66 0.11
C ASP A 79 -9.93 13.87 -0.77
N THR A 80 -9.22 14.58 -1.66
CA THR A 80 -8.26 13.97 -2.58
C THR A 80 -7.10 13.31 -1.83
N LEU A 81 -6.54 13.99 -0.84
CA LEU A 81 -5.42 13.47 -0.05
C LEU A 81 -5.85 12.28 0.82
N ARG A 82 -7.07 12.27 1.37
CA ARG A 82 -7.61 11.12 2.11
C ARG A 82 -7.78 9.90 1.21
N ARG A 83 -8.38 10.08 0.02
CA ARG A 83 -8.51 9.00 -0.98
C ARG A 83 -7.15 8.49 -1.45
N GLY A 84 -6.25 9.39 -1.80
CA GLY A 84 -4.88 9.05 -2.20
C GLY A 84 -4.10 8.32 -1.12
N TYR A 85 -4.25 8.72 0.14
CA TYR A 85 -3.60 8.05 1.28
C TYR A 85 -4.06 6.59 1.42
N ALA A 86 -5.36 6.32 1.25
CA ALA A 86 -5.90 4.97 1.27
C ALA A 86 -5.37 4.12 0.09
N VAL A 87 -5.34 4.68 -1.12
CA VAL A 87 -4.76 4.02 -2.31
C VAL A 87 -3.28 3.71 -2.10
N ALA A 88 -2.51 4.67 -1.58
CA ALA A 88 -1.09 4.48 -1.32
C ALA A 88 -0.84 3.43 -0.23
N LEU A 89 -1.72 3.32 0.77
CA LEU A 89 -1.67 2.28 1.78
C LEU A 89 -1.91 0.90 1.19
N GLU A 90 -2.96 0.75 0.38
CA GLU A 90 -3.30 -0.52 -0.30
C GLU A 90 -2.15 -1.01 -1.18
N ARG A 91 -1.47 -0.08 -1.86
CA ARG A 91 -0.34 -0.38 -2.76
C ARG A 91 1.01 -0.55 -2.06
N GLY A 92 1.12 -0.14 -0.79
CA GLY A 92 2.40 -0.08 -0.08
C GLY A 92 3.33 1.05 -0.54
N ASP A 93 2.78 2.09 -1.19
CA ASP A 93 3.52 3.24 -1.71
C ASP A 93 3.91 4.19 -0.56
N ASN A 94 5.06 3.95 0.08
CA ASN A 94 5.47 4.70 1.27
C ASN A 94 5.70 6.20 1.02
N MET A 95 6.41 6.57 -0.06
CA MET A 95 6.77 7.97 -0.31
C MET A 95 5.54 8.87 -0.58
N PRO A 96 4.62 8.53 -1.49
CA PRO A 96 3.39 9.31 -1.66
C PRO A 96 2.52 9.34 -0.40
N ARG A 97 2.44 8.22 0.32
CA ARG A 97 1.65 8.10 1.56
C ARG A 97 2.13 9.06 2.63
N GLU A 98 3.44 9.10 2.91
CA GLU A 98 4.02 9.98 3.92
C GLU A 98 3.88 11.45 3.56
N GLU A 99 4.04 11.77 2.28
CA GLU A 99 3.87 13.12 1.78
C GLU A 99 2.41 13.59 1.88
N MET A 100 1.44 12.75 1.51
CA MET A 100 0.02 13.06 1.72
C MET A 100 -0.33 13.20 3.20
N ALA A 101 0.26 12.39 4.09
CA ALA A 101 0.08 12.53 5.53
C ALA A 101 0.56 13.89 6.04
N ARG A 102 1.72 14.35 5.55
CA ARG A 102 2.26 15.67 5.87
C ARG A 102 1.31 16.78 5.43
N LEU A 103 0.82 16.71 4.18
CA LEU A 103 -0.11 17.70 3.63
C LEU A 103 -1.44 17.75 4.39
N LEU A 104 -1.98 16.59 4.80
CA LEU A 104 -3.18 16.52 5.64
C LEU A 104 -2.98 17.23 6.97
N ARG A 105 -1.86 16.97 7.66
CA ARG A 105 -1.53 17.64 8.93
C ARG A 105 -1.33 19.15 8.76
N GLU A 106 -0.74 19.59 7.66
CA GLU A 106 -0.63 21.02 7.33
C GLU A 106 -2.02 21.66 7.15
N LEU A 107 -2.97 20.91 6.63
CA LEU A 107 -4.38 21.28 6.59
C LEU A 107 -5.08 21.06 7.95
N GLY A 108 -4.39 20.72 9.04
CA GLY A 108 -5.00 20.56 10.37
C GLY A 108 -5.87 19.31 10.51
N GLU A 109 -5.76 18.36 9.60
CA GLU A 109 -6.47 17.08 9.61
C GLU A 109 -5.44 15.96 9.82
N GLU A 110 -5.70 15.07 10.76
CA GLU A 110 -4.82 13.91 10.89
C GLU A 110 -5.06 13.00 9.68
N PRO A 111 -4.01 12.42 9.05
CA PRO A 111 -4.20 11.42 8.02
C PRO A 111 -5.20 10.39 8.50
N PRO A 112 -6.08 9.87 7.61
CA PRO A 112 -6.97 8.77 7.95
C PRO A 112 -6.13 7.78 8.72
N ALA A 113 -6.56 7.50 9.96
CA ALA A 113 -5.86 6.52 10.75
C ALA A 113 -5.66 5.35 9.80
N LEU A 114 -4.41 4.92 9.63
CA LEU A 114 -4.17 3.57 9.16
C LEU A 114 -5.24 2.79 9.91
N ALA A 115 -6.13 2.09 9.22
CA ALA A 115 -6.52 0.83 9.78
C ALA A 115 -5.16 0.16 9.95
N LYS A 116 -4.53 0.37 11.13
CA LYS A 116 -3.46 -0.47 11.59
C LYS A 116 -4.05 -1.83 11.26
N PRO A 117 -3.40 -2.69 10.46
CA PRO A 117 -3.83 -4.08 10.44
C PRO A 117 -3.90 -4.43 11.91
N GLU A 118 -5.12 -4.62 12.43
CA GLU A 118 -5.45 -4.25 13.80
C GLU A 118 -4.30 -4.70 14.67
N SER A 119 -3.46 -3.75 15.10
CA SER A 119 -2.51 -4.06 16.15
C SER A 119 -3.46 -4.17 17.31
N SER A 120 -3.95 -5.38 17.50
CA SER A 120 -4.75 -5.89 18.59
C SER A 120 -4.16 -5.38 19.89
N SER A 121 -4.49 -4.14 20.20
CA SER A 121 -4.60 -3.59 21.53
C SER A 121 -6.06 -3.76 21.96
N ALA A 122 -6.63 -4.93 21.66
CA ALA A 122 -7.56 -5.57 22.57
C ALA A 122 -6.68 -6.25 23.61
N GLY A 123 -6.70 -5.72 24.84
CA GLY A 123 -5.85 -6.18 25.92
C GLY A 123 -5.91 -7.69 26.09
N GLY A 124 -4.73 -8.29 26.33
CA GLY A 124 -4.55 -9.61 26.96
C GLY A 124 -5.68 -10.61 26.76
N GLY A 125 -6.05 -10.89 25.52
CA GLY A 125 -7.06 -11.89 25.22
C GLY A 125 -6.41 -13.26 25.21
N GLY A 126 -6.09 -13.80 26.39
CA GLY A 126 -5.89 -15.21 26.77
C GLY A 126 -5.26 -16.24 25.81
N PHE A 127 -4.75 -15.85 24.65
CA PHE A 127 -4.35 -16.77 23.60
C PHE A 127 -2.98 -17.34 23.96
N HIS A 128 -2.96 -18.63 24.24
CA HIS A 128 -1.74 -19.35 24.55
C HIS A 128 -1.21 -20.01 23.28
N CYS A 129 -0.16 -19.41 22.70
CA CYS A 129 0.54 -20.01 21.56
C CYS A 129 1.18 -21.33 21.99
N GLN A 130 0.90 -22.40 21.26
CA GLN A 130 1.42 -23.74 21.55
C GLN A 130 2.79 -24.01 20.89
N ARG A 131 3.30 -23.07 20.08
CA ARG A 131 4.63 -23.19 19.47
C ARG A 131 5.71 -23.27 20.55
N PRO A 132 6.53 -24.33 20.59
CA PRO A 132 7.68 -24.40 21.49
C PRO A 132 8.62 -23.20 21.27
N GLY A 133 8.94 -22.47 22.35
CA GLY A 133 9.83 -21.30 22.27
C GLY A 133 9.17 -20.03 21.72
N CYS A 134 7.83 -19.91 21.76
CA CYS A 134 7.14 -18.67 21.40
C CYS A 134 7.68 -17.47 22.21
N TYR A 135 8.26 -16.49 21.52
CA TYR A 135 8.83 -15.26 22.08
C TYR A 135 7.76 -14.24 22.50
N SER A 136 6.53 -14.36 21.99
CA SER A 136 5.41 -13.49 22.38
C SER A 136 4.91 -13.81 23.79
N GLY A 137 5.00 -15.07 24.23
CA GLY A 137 4.58 -15.53 25.55
C GLY A 137 3.18 -15.01 25.95
N PRO A 138 3.04 -14.30 27.08
CA PRO A 138 1.74 -13.78 27.55
C PRO A 138 1.17 -12.64 26.70
N ARG A 139 1.96 -12.11 25.74
CA ARG A 139 1.53 -11.08 24.77
C ARG A 139 1.14 -11.70 23.43
N ALA A 140 1.05 -13.02 23.34
CA ALA A 140 0.61 -13.69 22.13
C ALA A 140 -0.82 -13.27 21.77
N VAL A 141 -1.01 -12.98 20.48
CA VAL A 141 -2.31 -12.58 19.92
C VAL A 141 -2.71 -13.63 18.90
N GLN A 142 -3.99 -14.00 18.92
CA GLN A 142 -4.57 -14.88 17.90
C GLN A 142 -4.52 -14.24 16.50
N LEU A 143 -4.42 -15.09 15.47
CA LEU A 143 -4.60 -14.67 14.08
C LEU A 143 -6.01 -14.13 13.83
N PRO A 144 -6.23 -13.23 12.84
CA PRO A 144 -7.56 -12.73 12.51
C PRO A 144 -8.45 -13.81 11.86
N GLY A 145 -7.85 -14.85 11.29
CA GLY A 145 -8.53 -15.98 10.65
C GLY A 145 -7.53 -17.04 10.18
N PRO A 146 -8.00 -18.18 9.68
CA PRO A 146 -7.13 -19.22 9.12
C PRO A 146 -6.40 -18.70 7.88
N PRO A 147 -5.06 -18.86 7.80
CA PRO A 147 -4.27 -18.33 6.68
C PRO A 147 -4.44 -19.14 5.40
N MET A 148 -4.93 -20.36 5.50
CA MET A 148 -5.16 -21.30 4.40
C MET A 148 -6.53 -21.95 4.59
N ASN A 149 -7.18 -22.33 3.49
CA ASN A 149 -8.54 -22.89 3.50
C ASN A 149 -8.55 -24.41 3.70
N ASP A 150 -7.53 -24.96 4.36
CA ASP A 150 -7.34 -26.38 4.62
C ASP A 150 -7.23 -26.68 6.12
N ASP A 151 -7.13 -27.97 6.47
CA ASP A 151 -7.02 -28.41 7.86
C ASP A 151 -5.75 -27.85 8.53
N LEU A 152 -4.66 -27.69 7.78
CA LEU A 152 -3.42 -27.11 8.30
C LEU A 152 -3.62 -25.63 8.68
N GLY A 153 -4.27 -24.84 7.82
CA GLY A 153 -4.62 -23.46 8.10
C GLY A 153 -5.50 -23.30 9.34
N ARG A 154 -6.44 -24.23 9.53
CA ARG A 154 -7.24 -24.26 10.77
C ARG A 154 -6.38 -24.57 12.01
N GLN A 155 -5.47 -25.53 11.93
CA GLN A 155 -4.55 -25.83 13.03
C GLN A 155 -3.65 -24.66 13.38
N VAL A 156 -3.14 -23.95 12.37
CA VAL A 156 -2.33 -22.75 12.56
C VAL A 156 -3.15 -21.68 13.30
N TYR A 157 -4.39 -21.43 12.88
CA TYR A 157 -5.27 -20.47 13.54
C TYR A 157 -5.58 -20.80 15.02
N GLU A 158 -5.79 -22.09 15.32
CA GLU A 158 -6.15 -22.54 16.66
C GLU A 158 -4.94 -22.58 17.62
N LYS A 159 -3.74 -22.87 17.12
CA LYS A 159 -2.56 -23.17 17.96
C LYS A 159 -1.45 -22.11 17.92
N ILE A 160 -1.39 -21.28 16.87
CA ILE A 160 -0.24 -20.39 16.59
C ILE A 160 -0.66 -18.92 16.67
N CYS A 161 0.18 -18.09 17.30
CA CYS A 161 -0.07 -16.65 17.39
C CYS A 161 0.32 -15.93 16.09
N ALA A 162 -0.25 -14.73 15.90
CA ALA A 162 -0.01 -13.90 14.73
C ALA A 162 1.48 -13.60 14.48
N GLU A 163 2.24 -13.37 15.55
CA GLU A 163 3.68 -13.10 15.43
C GLU A 163 4.46 -14.34 14.95
N CYS A 164 4.23 -15.52 15.54
CA CYS A 164 4.93 -16.74 15.14
C CYS A 164 4.58 -17.15 13.70
N TRP A 165 3.33 -16.91 13.28
CA TRP A 165 2.93 -17.09 11.89
C TRP A 165 3.67 -16.12 10.95
N LYS A 166 3.79 -14.85 11.33
CA LYS A 166 4.52 -13.83 10.56
C LYS A 166 5.99 -14.19 10.39
N GLU A 167 6.63 -14.74 11.42
CA GLU A 167 7.99 -15.28 11.30
C GLU A 167 8.08 -16.43 10.32
N TRP A 168 7.14 -17.38 10.40
CA TRP A 168 7.08 -18.49 9.46
C TRP A 168 6.99 -17.99 8.01
N LEU A 169 6.21 -16.96 7.69
CA LEU A 169 6.15 -16.42 6.32
C LEU A 169 7.54 -16.03 5.79
N GLY A 170 8.40 -15.45 6.64
CA GLY A 170 9.77 -15.12 6.27
C GLY A 170 10.67 -16.35 6.08
N VAL A 171 10.51 -17.37 6.94
CA VAL A 171 11.27 -18.64 6.84
C VAL A 171 10.79 -19.46 5.65
N GLY A 172 9.49 -19.53 5.41
CA GLY A 172 8.87 -20.26 4.32
C GLY A 172 9.33 -19.78 2.95
N VAL A 173 9.50 -18.47 2.76
CA VAL A 173 10.10 -17.93 1.52
C VAL A 173 11.53 -18.48 1.31
N LYS A 174 12.33 -18.61 2.38
CA LYS A 174 13.67 -19.22 2.27
C LYS A 174 13.59 -20.71 1.92
N VAL A 175 12.69 -21.45 2.56
CA VAL A 175 12.47 -22.88 2.25
C VAL A 175 12.11 -23.06 0.77
N ILE A 176 11.16 -22.28 0.25
CA ILE A 176 10.77 -22.32 -1.16
C ILE A 176 11.97 -22.08 -2.08
N ASN A 177 12.77 -21.06 -1.78
CA ASN A 177 13.92 -20.67 -2.60
C ASN A 177 15.08 -21.68 -2.53
N GLU A 178 15.43 -22.15 -1.33
CA GLU A 178 16.56 -23.06 -1.10
C GLU A 178 16.26 -24.48 -1.61
N MET A 179 15.03 -24.95 -1.40
CA MET A 179 14.60 -26.28 -1.83
C MET A 179 14.03 -26.29 -3.26
N ARG A 180 13.92 -25.11 -3.90
CA ARG A 180 13.36 -24.90 -5.24
C ARG A 180 11.96 -25.53 -5.39
N LEU A 181 11.10 -25.26 -4.41
CA LEU A 181 9.75 -25.82 -4.38
C LEU A 181 8.84 -25.10 -5.37
N ASP A 182 8.19 -25.85 -6.25
CA ASP A 182 7.09 -25.36 -7.06
C ASP A 182 5.77 -25.68 -6.35
N LEU A 183 5.19 -24.69 -5.65
CA LEU A 183 3.97 -24.89 -4.87
C LEU A 183 2.71 -25.20 -5.70
N SER A 184 2.80 -25.18 -7.04
CA SER A 184 1.74 -25.74 -7.88
C SER A 184 1.72 -27.27 -7.88
N GLU A 185 2.83 -27.91 -7.51
CA GLU A 185 2.93 -29.37 -7.39
C GLU A 185 2.56 -29.86 -5.99
N GLU A 186 1.65 -30.85 -5.91
CA GLU A 186 1.19 -31.43 -4.65
C GLU A 186 2.35 -31.98 -3.79
N ARG A 187 3.38 -32.53 -4.42
CA ARG A 187 4.56 -33.06 -3.72
C ARG A 187 5.36 -31.95 -3.05
N ALA A 188 5.59 -30.84 -3.75
CA ALA A 188 6.33 -29.70 -3.23
C ALA A 188 5.53 -28.97 -2.14
N GLN A 189 4.20 -28.88 -2.29
CA GLN A 189 3.30 -28.39 -1.26
C GLN A 189 3.44 -29.23 0.03
N LYS A 190 3.40 -30.57 -0.07
CA LYS A 190 3.61 -31.46 1.09
C LYS A 190 4.97 -31.25 1.76
N VAL A 191 6.03 -31.01 0.98
CA VAL A 191 7.36 -30.71 1.54
C VAL A 191 7.33 -29.40 2.31
N TYR A 192 6.75 -28.34 1.73
CA TYR A 192 6.59 -27.05 2.38
C TYR A 192 5.77 -27.15 3.68
N ASP A 193 4.65 -27.87 3.64
CA ASP A 193 3.77 -28.08 4.79
C ASP A 193 4.47 -28.84 5.92
N ASN A 194 5.33 -29.81 5.60
CA ASN A 194 6.12 -30.53 6.61
C ASN A 194 7.11 -29.59 7.31
N TYR A 195 7.83 -28.75 6.56
CA TYR A 195 8.70 -27.73 7.16
C TYR A 195 7.91 -26.73 8.01
N MET A 196 6.71 -26.35 7.57
CA MET A 196 5.82 -25.49 8.33
C MET A 196 5.46 -26.12 9.67
N LYS A 197 5.02 -27.38 9.65
CA LYS A 197 4.65 -28.14 10.84
C LYS A 197 5.81 -28.27 11.82
N GLU A 198 6.99 -28.63 11.33
CA GLU A 198 8.21 -28.74 12.15
C GLU A 198 8.58 -27.39 12.78
N TYR A 199 8.54 -26.30 12.02
CA TYR A 199 8.90 -24.97 12.50
C TYR A 199 7.92 -24.42 13.54
N LEU A 200 6.63 -24.71 13.37
CA LEU A 200 5.55 -24.24 14.23
C LEU A 200 5.25 -25.20 15.40
N GLY A 201 5.80 -26.41 15.39
CA GLY A 201 5.53 -27.44 16.39
C GLY A 201 4.11 -28.01 16.29
N LEU A 202 3.62 -28.21 15.06
CA LEU A 202 2.30 -28.77 14.78
C LEU A 202 2.41 -30.26 14.45
N GLU A 203 1.52 -31.08 15.03
CA GLU A 203 1.38 -32.52 14.76
C GLU A 203 0.41 -32.78 13.58
#